data_AF-A0A2T3CQP4-F1
#
_entry.id   AF-A0A2T3CQP4-F1
#
_cell.length_a   1.000
_cell.length_b   1.000
_cell.length_c   1.000
_cell.angle_alpha   90.00
_cell.angle_beta   90.00
_cell.angle_gamma   90.00
#
_symmetry.space_group_name_H-M   'P 1'
#
loop_
_entity.id
_entity.type
_entity.pdbx_description
1 polymer ?
#
loop_
_entity_poly.entity_id
_entity_poly.type
_entity_poly.pdbx_seq_one_letter_code
_entity_poly.pdbx_strand_id
1 'polypeptide(L)'
;MPIRHCIVHLIDKKPDGSPAVLHARDSELAESSAIENLLADLNDSYNAKQGKAWGFFHAESGAHPFSGWLKEYLEDGSTFTAFSRVAVEHLQKLMEESNLSVGGHVLFAHYQQGMTDYLAIALLHHSEGVAVNAELDVTPSRHLDLGQLHLAARINISEWQNNKASKQYISFIKGKNGKKVSEYFRDFIGCQEGVDGPGETRTLLKAFSDFVESEDLPEEAAREKTQTLVDYATSQTKAGEPVTLEELSGLIDEDRPRAFYEHIRNKDYGLSPEIPADKRTLNQFRRFTGRAEGLSISFEAHLLGSKIEYDEEAGTLIIKGLPTQLTDQLKRRKD
;
A
#
# COMPACT_ATOMS: atom_id res chain seq x y z
N MET A 1 4.85 -9.89 -15.44
CA MET A 1 3.54 -9.98 -14.75
C MET A 1 2.49 -10.28 -15.81
N PRO A 2 2.23 -11.56 -16.14
CA PRO A 2 1.23 -11.89 -17.15
C PRO A 2 -0.18 -11.54 -16.67
N ILE A 3 -0.97 -10.95 -17.56
CA ILE A 3 -2.36 -10.56 -17.34
C ILE A 3 -3.22 -11.73 -17.82
N ARG A 4 -3.99 -12.34 -16.93
CA ARG A 4 -4.92 -13.42 -17.30
C ARG A 4 -6.21 -12.85 -17.86
N HIS A 5 -6.76 -11.84 -17.17
CA HIS A 5 -8.01 -11.21 -17.55
C HIS A 5 -8.01 -9.74 -17.16
N CYS A 6 -8.61 -8.90 -18.00
CA CYS A 6 -8.72 -7.46 -17.74
C CYS A 6 -9.99 -6.89 -18.36
N ILE A 7 -10.73 -6.10 -17.59
CA ILE A 7 -11.95 -5.46 -18.05
C ILE A 7 -12.14 -4.11 -17.35
N VAL A 8 -12.68 -3.14 -18.08
CA VAL A 8 -13.01 -1.81 -17.56
C VAL A 8 -14.49 -1.54 -17.83
N HIS A 9 -15.22 -1.25 -16.76
CA HIS A 9 -16.59 -0.74 -16.80
C HIS A 9 -16.58 0.76 -16.50
N LEU A 10 -17.68 1.46 -16.76
CA LEU A 10 -17.86 2.86 -16.37
C LEU A 10 -19.13 3.01 -15.54
N ILE A 11 -19.02 3.65 -14.39
CA ILE A 11 -20.19 4.14 -13.64
C ILE A 11 -20.19 5.66 -13.81
N ASP A 12 -21.20 6.22 -14.48
CA ASP A 12 -21.43 7.67 -14.51
C ASP A 12 -22.28 8.06 -13.30
N LYS A 13 -21.69 8.83 -12.39
CA LYS A 13 -22.38 9.34 -11.20
C LYS A 13 -21.77 10.67 -10.78
N LYS A 14 -22.63 11.65 -10.52
CA LYS A 14 -22.24 12.96 -10.00
C LYS A 14 -22.64 13.11 -8.52
N PRO A 15 -21.92 13.92 -7.75
CA PRO A 15 -22.24 14.20 -6.35
C PRO A 15 -23.38 15.23 -6.21
N ASP A 16 -24.42 15.10 -7.03
CA ASP A 16 -25.58 16.01 -7.12
C ASP A 16 -26.91 15.29 -6.84
N GLY A 17 -26.85 14.02 -6.41
CA GLY A 17 -28.00 13.18 -6.15
C GLY A 17 -28.58 12.48 -7.38
N SER A 18 -27.97 12.64 -8.56
CA SER A 18 -28.35 11.85 -9.74
C SER A 18 -28.11 10.34 -9.52
N PRO A 19 -29.00 9.48 -10.08
CA PRO A 19 -28.79 8.03 -10.08
C PRO A 19 -27.48 7.65 -10.77
N ALA A 20 -26.89 6.53 -10.37
CA ALA A 20 -25.69 6.03 -11.02
C ALA A 20 -26.09 5.34 -12.33
N VAL A 21 -25.39 5.61 -13.43
CA VAL A 21 -25.61 4.93 -14.71
C VAL A 21 -24.42 4.01 -15.00
N LEU A 22 -24.67 2.70 -15.02
CA LEU A 22 -23.65 1.71 -15.35
C LEU A 22 -23.57 1.48 -16.87
N HIS A 23 -22.38 1.70 -17.41
CA HIS A 23 -21.96 1.30 -18.74
C HIS A 23 -21.01 0.09 -18.60
N ALA A 24 -21.59 -1.11 -18.53
CA ALA A 24 -20.83 -2.34 -18.42
C ALA A 24 -20.32 -2.79 -19.80
N ARG A 25 -19.04 -3.19 -19.86
CA ARG A 25 -18.45 -3.77 -21.07
C ARG A 25 -18.89 -5.23 -21.23
N ASP A 26 -19.11 -5.67 -22.48
CA ASP A 26 -19.60 -7.01 -22.82
C ASP A 26 -18.50 -8.04 -23.07
N SER A 27 -17.24 -7.61 -23.14
CA SER A 27 -16.08 -8.47 -23.39
C SER A 27 -14.82 -7.92 -22.73
N GLU A 28 -13.85 -8.80 -22.48
CA GLU A 28 -12.55 -8.44 -21.93
C GLU A 28 -11.78 -7.48 -22.86
N LEU A 29 -10.78 -6.81 -22.29
CA LEU A 29 -9.83 -6.02 -23.07
C LEU A 29 -8.86 -6.97 -23.77
N ALA A 30 -8.65 -6.76 -25.07
CA ALA A 30 -7.68 -7.53 -25.85
C ALA A 30 -6.24 -7.19 -25.41
N GLU A 31 -5.37 -8.19 -25.35
CA GLU A 31 -3.97 -8.03 -24.97
C GLU A 31 -3.29 -6.92 -25.78
N SER A 32 -2.61 -6.01 -25.08
CA SER A 32 -1.85 -4.93 -25.70
C SER A 32 -0.83 -4.37 -24.71
N SER A 33 0.25 -3.80 -25.24
CA SER A 33 1.26 -3.09 -24.44
C SER A 33 0.66 -1.93 -23.63
N ALA A 34 -0.42 -1.32 -24.10
CA ALA A 34 -1.14 -0.28 -23.38
C ALA A 34 -1.75 -0.80 -22.06
N ILE A 35 -2.30 -2.02 -22.05
CA ILE A 35 -2.87 -2.62 -20.84
C ILE A 35 -1.77 -3.10 -19.90
N GLU A 36 -0.68 -3.65 -20.45
CA GLU A 36 0.49 -4.03 -19.66
C GLU A 36 1.07 -2.82 -18.92
N ASN A 37 1.26 -1.70 -19.62
CA ASN A 37 1.73 -0.45 -19.02
C ASN A 37 0.73 0.09 -17.99
N LEU A 38 -0.57 0.09 -18.31
CA LEU A 38 -1.61 0.54 -17.38
C LEU A 38 -1.59 -0.25 -16.07
N LEU A 39 -1.47 -1.59 -16.13
CA LEU A 39 -1.41 -2.40 -14.91
C LEU A 39 -0.08 -2.28 -14.17
N ALA A 40 1.04 -2.10 -14.87
CA ALA A 40 2.32 -1.81 -14.23
C ALA A 40 2.25 -0.48 -13.45
N ASP A 41 1.82 0.60 -14.10
CA ASP A 41 1.69 1.93 -13.49
C ASP A 41 0.66 1.94 -12.34
N LEU A 42 -0.44 1.18 -12.48
CA LEU A 42 -1.43 1.01 -11.43
C LEU A 42 -0.82 0.32 -10.21
N ASN A 43 -0.09 -0.78 -10.40
CA ASN A 43 0.54 -1.51 -9.30
C ASN A 43 1.61 -0.66 -8.61
N ASP A 44 2.43 0.06 -9.37
CA ASP A 44 3.43 0.98 -8.80
C ASP A 44 2.76 2.08 -7.98
N SER A 45 1.73 2.72 -8.54
CA SER A 45 0.98 3.77 -7.87
C SER A 45 0.27 3.25 -6.62
N TYR A 46 -0.33 2.06 -6.69
CA TYR A 46 -1.00 1.40 -5.58
C TYR A 46 -0.03 1.00 -4.47
N ASN A 47 1.12 0.42 -4.83
CA ASN A 47 2.16 0.04 -3.87
C ASN A 47 2.73 1.27 -3.19
N ALA A 48 2.93 2.38 -3.92
CA ALA A 48 3.41 3.65 -3.38
C ALA A 48 2.46 4.28 -2.34
N LYS A 49 1.15 3.98 -2.35
CA LYS A 49 0.19 4.55 -1.39
C LYS A 49 0.52 4.21 0.05
N GLN A 50 0.49 5.24 0.90
CA GLN A 50 0.54 5.12 2.35
C GLN A 50 -0.87 5.00 2.92
N GLY A 51 -1.00 4.39 4.10
CA GLY A 51 -2.31 4.24 4.76
C GLY A 51 -3.18 3.14 4.12
N LYS A 52 -2.55 2.09 3.59
CA LYS A 52 -3.27 0.87 3.23
C LYS A 52 -3.68 0.14 4.50
N ALA A 53 -4.87 -0.45 4.47
CA ALA A 53 -5.32 -1.41 5.47
C ALA A 53 -5.29 -2.81 4.89
N TRP A 54 -5.23 -3.79 5.80
CA TRP A 54 -5.16 -5.20 5.47
C TRP A 54 -6.33 -5.94 6.09
N GLY A 55 -6.80 -6.96 5.40
CA GLY A 55 -8.00 -7.65 5.76
C GLY A 55 -8.21 -8.95 5.00
N PHE A 56 -9.40 -9.48 5.18
CA PHE A 56 -9.87 -10.72 4.61
C PHE A 56 -11.38 -10.62 4.36
N PHE A 57 -11.94 -11.58 3.64
CA PHE A 57 -13.36 -11.55 3.35
C PHE A 57 -14.18 -11.75 4.64
N HIS A 58 -15.31 -11.06 4.71
CA HIS A 58 -16.44 -11.52 5.51
C HIS A 58 -16.90 -12.90 5.02
N ALA A 59 -17.58 -13.64 5.90
CA ALA A 59 -18.24 -14.86 5.50
C ALA A 59 -19.25 -14.56 4.38
N GLU A 60 -19.28 -15.44 3.38
CA GLU A 60 -20.18 -15.32 2.24
C GLU A 60 -21.64 -15.23 2.71
N SER A 61 -22.33 -14.18 2.27
CA SER A 61 -23.71 -13.91 2.62
C SER A 61 -24.34 -12.95 1.61
N GLY A 62 -25.66 -12.75 1.68
CA GLY A 62 -26.33 -11.74 0.85
C GLY A 62 -25.81 -10.31 1.06
N ALA A 63 -25.23 -10.01 2.23
CA ALA A 63 -24.61 -8.72 2.52
C ALA A 63 -23.17 -8.61 1.99
N HIS A 64 -22.46 -9.75 1.87
CA HIS A 64 -21.09 -9.81 1.39
C HIS A 64 -20.93 -10.92 0.33
N PRO A 65 -21.49 -10.71 -0.88
CA PRO A 65 -21.58 -11.76 -1.90
C PRO A 65 -20.32 -11.91 -2.76
N PHE A 66 -19.42 -10.91 -2.73
CA PHE A 66 -18.27 -10.81 -3.64
C PHE A 66 -17.38 -12.06 -3.66
N SER A 67 -17.06 -12.60 -2.48
CA SER A 67 -16.19 -13.78 -2.34
C SER A 67 -16.81 -15.03 -2.96
N GLY A 68 -18.15 -15.17 -2.91
CA GLY A 68 -18.88 -16.24 -3.58
C GLY A 68 -18.77 -16.15 -5.10
N TRP A 69 -18.98 -14.96 -5.68
CA TRP A 69 -18.84 -14.75 -7.13
C TRP A 69 -17.40 -14.95 -7.60
N LEU A 70 -16.41 -14.49 -6.83
CA LEU A 70 -15.00 -14.69 -7.15
C LEU A 70 -14.66 -16.18 -7.11
N LYS A 71 -15.16 -16.92 -6.12
CA LYS A 71 -14.97 -18.37 -6.01
C LYS A 71 -15.58 -19.11 -7.21
N GLU A 72 -16.82 -18.79 -7.58
CA GLU A 72 -17.50 -19.38 -8.74
C GLU A 72 -16.72 -19.16 -10.03
N TYR A 73 -16.17 -17.95 -10.23
CA TYR A 73 -15.27 -17.67 -11.35
C TYR A 73 -14.00 -18.52 -11.33
N LEU A 74 -13.33 -18.62 -10.17
CA LEU A 74 -12.07 -19.38 -10.04
C LEU A 74 -12.26 -20.89 -10.18
N GLU A 75 -13.47 -21.39 -9.95
CA GLU A 75 -13.85 -22.80 -10.10
C GLU A 75 -14.46 -23.10 -11.49
N ASP A 76 -14.24 -22.21 -12.48
CA ASP A 76 -14.75 -22.30 -13.86
C ASP A 76 -16.29 -22.37 -13.97
N GLY A 77 -17.02 -21.97 -12.92
CA GLY A 77 -18.48 -21.90 -12.90
C GLY A 77 -19.04 -20.68 -13.63
N SER A 78 -18.23 -19.63 -13.81
CA SER A 78 -18.61 -18.39 -14.48
C SER A 78 -17.42 -17.79 -15.25
N THR A 79 -17.68 -17.00 -16.29
CA THR A 79 -16.62 -16.29 -17.03
C THR A 79 -16.17 -15.05 -16.26
N PHE A 80 -14.94 -14.58 -16.49
CA PHE A 80 -14.45 -13.34 -15.87
C PHE A 80 -15.35 -12.14 -16.16
N THR A 81 -15.89 -12.05 -17.39
CA THR A 81 -16.81 -10.97 -17.80
C THR A 81 -18.14 -11.05 -17.04
N ALA A 82 -18.68 -12.25 -16.80
CA ALA A 82 -19.92 -12.41 -16.03
C ALA A 82 -19.71 -12.06 -14.55
N PHE A 83 -18.60 -12.54 -13.97
CA PHE A 83 -18.17 -12.17 -12.61
C PHE A 83 -18.03 -10.65 -12.43
N SER A 84 -17.26 -9.99 -13.31
CA SER A 84 -17.00 -8.55 -13.19
C SER A 84 -18.27 -7.71 -13.37
N ARG A 85 -19.21 -8.18 -14.21
CA ARG A 85 -20.52 -7.54 -14.41
C ARG A 85 -21.36 -7.57 -13.14
N VAL A 86 -21.54 -8.75 -12.52
CA VAL A 86 -22.32 -8.87 -11.28
C VAL A 86 -21.66 -8.06 -10.16
N ALA A 87 -20.33 -8.09 -10.08
CA ALA A 87 -19.58 -7.29 -9.11
C ALA A 87 -19.79 -5.78 -9.31
N VAL A 88 -19.68 -5.25 -10.53
CA VAL A 88 -19.84 -3.81 -10.77
C VAL A 88 -21.28 -3.33 -10.62
N GLU A 89 -22.28 -4.17 -10.92
CA GLU A 89 -23.69 -3.89 -10.62
C GLU A 89 -23.93 -3.77 -9.11
N HIS A 90 -23.26 -4.59 -8.31
CA HIS A 90 -23.32 -4.47 -6.86
C HIS A 90 -22.65 -3.18 -6.35
N LEU A 91 -21.47 -2.85 -6.88
CA LEU A 91 -20.79 -1.59 -6.58
C LEU A 91 -21.67 -0.38 -6.94
N GLN A 92 -22.33 -0.39 -8.09
CA GLN A 92 -23.26 0.67 -8.50
C GLN A 92 -24.35 0.89 -7.45
N LYS A 93 -25.00 -0.18 -6.98
CA LYS A 93 -26.05 -0.10 -5.95
C LYS A 93 -25.53 0.52 -4.65
N LEU A 94 -24.36 0.09 -4.18
CA LEU A 94 -23.73 0.66 -2.98
C LEU A 94 -23.35 2.13 -3.16
N MET A 95 -22.95 2.53 -4.37
CA MET A 95 -22.68 3.94 -4.67
C MET A 95 -23.95 4.80 -4.63
N GLU A 96 -25.10 4.25 -4.99
CA GLU A 96 -26.40 4.97 -4.96
C GLU A 96 -26.86 5.31 -3.55
N GLU A 97 -26.44 4.55 -2.54
CA GLU A 97 -26.74 4.83 -1.12
C GLU A 97 -26.06 6.10 -0.59
N SER A 98 -25.09 6.65 -1.34
CA SER A 98 -24.33 7.85 -0.96
C SER A 98 -24.45 8.96 -2.00
N ASN A 99 -25.07 10.07 -1.62
CA ASN A 99 -25.18 11.26 -2.47
C ASN A 99 -23.83 11.94 -2.77
N LEU A 100 -22.76 11.59 -2.05
CA LEU A 100 -21.42 12.16 -2.22
C LEU A 100 -20.48 11.26 -3.02
N SER A 101 -20.94 10.07 -3.45
CA SER A 101 -20.11 9.20 -4.28
C SER A 101 -19.99 9.77 -5.69
N VAL A 102 -18.84 9.54 -6.30
CA VAL A 102 -18.49 9.99 -7.65
C VAL A 102 -18.18 8.76 -8.48
N GLY A 103 -18.71 8.72 -9.70
CA GLY A 103 -18.50 7.66 -10.67
C GLY A 103 -17.08 7.64 -11.24
N GLY A 104 -16.78 6.62 -12.02
CA GLY A 104 -15.47 6.45 -12.64
C GLY A 104 -15.35 5.14 -13.42
N HIS A 105 -14.15 4.89 -13.92
CA HIS A 105 -13.81 3.66 -14.61
C HIS A 105 -13.48 2.59 -13.58
N VAL A 106 -14.26 1.52 -13.52
CA VAL A 106 -14.02 0.39 -12.63
C VAL A 106 -13.21 -0.64 -13.38
N LEU A 107 -11.92 -0.73 -13.04
CA LEU A 107 -11.00 -1.71 -13.56
C LEU A 107 -11.05 -2.97 -12.69
N PHE A 108 -11.16 -4.14 -13.33
CA PHE A 108 -10.85 -5.44 -12.72
C PHE A 108 -9.72 -6.07 -13.52
N ALA A 109 -8.69 -6.54 -12.83
CA ALA A 109 -7.54 -7.19 -13.44
C ALA A 109 -7.10 -8.41 -12.63
N HIS A 110 -7.23 -9.59 -13.24
CA HIS A 110 -6.66 -10.83 -12.73
C HIS A 110 -5.30 -11.04 -13.40
N TYR A 111 -4.24 -11.02 -12.63
CA TYR A 111 -2.87 -11.15 -13.13
C TYR A 111 -2.02 -12.00 -12.18
N GLN A 112 -0.89 -12.48 -12.69
CA GLN A 112 0.08 -13.23 -11.91
C GLN A 112 1.35 -12.40 -11.71
N GLN A 113 1.85 -12.36 -10.49
CA GLN A 113 3.15 -11.77 -10.14
C GLN A 113 3.98 -12.86 -9.44
N GLY A 114 5.09 -13.25 -10.07
CA GLY A 114 5.82 -14.46 -9.67
C GLY A 114 4.94 -15.70 -9.81
N MET A 115 4.70 -16.40 -8.70
CA MET A 115 3.81 -17.58 -8.62
C MET A 115 2.46 -17.26 -7.99
N THR A 116 2.20 -15.99 -7.70
CA THR A 116 1.02 -15.55 -6.94
C THR A 116 0.00 -14.91 -7.88
N ASP A 117 -1.24 -15.37 -7.80
CA ASP A 117 -2.37 -14.82 -8.53
C ASP A 117 -3.03 -13.70 -7.70
N TYR A 118 -3.30 -12.57 -8.35
CA TYR A 118 -3.92 -11.40 -7.74
C TYR A 118 -5.14 -10.94 -8.55
N LEU A 119 -6.12 -10.42 -7.83
CA LEU A 119 -7.18 -9.60 -8.40
C LEU A 119 -7.02 -8.16 -7.91
N ALA A 120 -6.71 -7.24 -8.81
CA ALA A 120 -6.77 -5.80 -8.55
C ALA A 120 -8.11 -5.22 -9.02
N ILE A 121 -8.69 -4.37 -8.18
CA ILE A 121 -9.94 -3.67 -8.46
C ILE A 121 -9.76 -2.21 -8.09
N ALA A 122 -10.04 -1.30 -9.02
CA ALA A 122 -9.86 0.13 -8.79
C ALA A 122 -10.95 0.96 -9.48
N LEU A 123 -11.44 1.99 -8.78
CA LEU A 123 -12.24 3.06 -9.38
C LEU A 123 -11.29 4.20 -9.79
N LEU A 124 -11.11 4.37 -11.09
CA LEU A 124 -10.19 5.31 -11.71
C LEU A 124 -10.94 6.51 -12.30
N HIS A 125 -10.38 7.70 -12.11
CA HIS A 125 -10.91 8.93 -12.70
C HIS A 125 -10.03 9.38 -13.85
N HIS A 126 -10.60 10.20 -14.75
CA HIS A 126 -9.78 10.92 -15.71
C HIS A 126 -9.23 12.20 -15.11
N SER A 127 -7.98 12.52 -15.47
CA SER A 127 -7.41 13.85 -15.33
C SER A 127 -7.26 14.50 -16.71
N GLU A 128 -7.48 15.81 -16.76
CA GLU A 128 -7.29 16.60 -17.97
C GLU A 128 -5.85 17.11 -18.02
N GLY A 129 -5.24 17.01 -19.20
CA GLY A 129 -3.91 17.53 -19.48
C GLY A 129 -3.82 18.04 -20.91
N VAL A 130 -2.60 18.37 -21.31
CA VAL A 130 -2.28 18.76 -22.69
C VAL A 130 -1.27 17.78 -23.27
N ALA A 131 -1.49 17.38 -24.52
CA ALA A 131 -0.57 16.57 -25.29
C ALA A 131 -0.11 17.35 -26.52
N VAL A 132 1.13 17.11 -26.94
CA VAL A 132 1.66 17.61 -28.21
C VAL A 132 1.50 16.49 -29.24
N ASN A 133 0.75 16.73 -30.31
CA ASN A 133 0.53 15.73 -31.36
C ASN A 133 1.73 15.65 -32.32
N ALA A 134 1.65 14.83 -33.37
CA ALA A 134 2.72 14.65 -34.34
C ALA A 134 3.05 15.94 -35.12
N GLU A 135 2.08 16.85 -35.25
CA GLU A 135 2.18 18.14 -35.91
C GLU A 135 2.74 19.25 -35.00
N LEU A 136 3.11 18.92 -33.76
CA LEU A 136 3.56 19.84 -32.72
C LEU A 136 2.47 20.80 -32.19
N ASP A 137 1.19 20.49 -32.41
CA ASP A 137 0.06 21.23 -31.86
C ASP A 137 -0.26 20.78 -30.44
N VAL A 138 -0.66 21.76 -29.61
CA VAL A 138 -1.12 21.51 -28.24
C VAL A 138 -2.60 21.16 -28.26
N THR A 139 -2.93 19.94 -27.85
CA THR A 139 -4.29 19.41 -27.84
C THR A 139 -4.70 18.98 -26.42
N PRO A 140 -5.98 19.17 -26.03
CA PRO A 140 -6.49 18.60 -24.79
C PRO A 140 -6.38 17.08 -24.83
N SER A 141 -5.92 16.48 -23.73
CA SER A 141 -5.84 15.03 -23.56
C SER A 141 -6.45 14.61 -22.24
N ARG A 142 -7.24 13.54 -22.26
CA ARG A 142 -7.81 12.90 -21.06
C ARG A 142 -7.12 11.56 -20.86
N HIS A 143 -6.63 11.34 -19.65
CA HIS A 143 -5.91 10.13 -19.28
C HIS A 143 -6.38 9.65 -17.91
N LEU A 144 -6.21 8.37 -17.63
CA LEU A 144 -6.50 7.79 -16.31
C LEU A 144 -5.51 8.36 -15.28
N ASP A 145 -6.04 8.89 -14.18
CA ASP A 145 -5.25 9.41 -13.08
C ASP A 145 -4.94 8.31 -12.06
N LEU A 146 -3.76 7.71 -12.20
CA LEU A 146 -3.25 6.72 -11.27
C LEU A 146 -2.62 7.38 -10.01
N GLY A 147 -2.30 8.68 -10.08
CA GLY A 147 -1.81 9.46 -8.95
C GLY A 147 -2.86 9.66 -7.87
N GLN A 148 -4.15 9.74 -8.24
CA GLN A 148 -5.29 9.88 -7.32
C GLN A 148 -6.08 8.58 -7.10
N LEU A 149 -5.37 7.46 -6.93
CA LEU A 149 -5.97 6.22 -6.42
C LEU A 149 -6.51 6.41 -5.00
N HIS A 150 -7.83 6.49 -4.88
CA HIS A 150 -8.56 6.61 -3.60
C HIS A 150 -9.35 5.35 -3.25
N LEU A 151 -9.85 4.64 -4.27
CA LEU A 151 -10.68 3.45 -4.11
C LEU A 151 -10.06 2.34 -4.93
N ALA A 152 -9.22 1.55 -4.27
CA ALA A 152 -8.60 0.40 -4.87
C ALA A 152 -8.35 -0.68 -3.81
N ALA A 153 -8.52 -1.92 -4.23
CA ALA A 153 -8.22 -3.11 -3.46
C ALA A 153 -7.42 -4.10 -4.31
N ARG A 154 -6.59 -4.88 -3.65
CA ARG A 154 -5.88 -6.01 -4.26
C ARG A 154 -6.06 -7.22 -3.38
N ILE A 155 -6.53 -8.30 -3.97
CA ILE A 155 -6.77 -9.59 -3.33
C ILE A 155 -5.67 -10.53 -3.80
N ASN A 156 -4.91 -11.10 -2.87
CA ASN A 156 -4.02 -12.22 -3.12
C ASN A 156 -4.87 -13.51 -3.16
N ILE A 157 -5.17 -13.97 -4.38
CA ILE A 157 -6.02 -15.14 -4.62
C ILE A 157 -5.33 -16.39 -4.10
N SER A 158 -4.03 -16.54 -4.36
CA SER A 158 -3.27 -17.72 -3.93
C SER A 158 -3.28 -17.87 -2.41
N GLU A 159 -3.07 -16.78 -1.66
CA GLU A 159 -3.11 -16.80 -0.20
C GLU A 159 -4.52 -17.12 0.32
N TRP A 160 -5.56 -16.51 -0.28
CA TRP A 160 -6.95 -16.80 0.09
C TRP A 160 -7.33 -18.27 -0.09
N GLN A 161 -6.89 -18.91 -1.18
CA GLN A 161 -7.19 -20.30 -1.47
C GLN A 161 -6.36 -21.28 -0.62
N ASN A 162 -5.09 -20.97 -0.39
CA ASN A 162 -4.15 -21.92 0.21
C ASN A 162 -4.00 -21.79 1.73
N ASN A 163 -4.36 -20.64 2.31
CA ASN A 163 -4.22 -20.40 3.75
C ASN A 163 -5.53 -19.95 4.41
N LYS A 164 -6.31 -20.92 4.90
CA LYS A 164 -7.58 -20.66 5.60
C LYS A 164 -7.44 -19.89 6.91
N ALA A 165 -6.25 -19.84 7.50
CA ALA A 165 -5.99 -19.08 8.72
C ALA A 165 -5.60 -17.61 8.44
N SER A 166 -5.31 -17.29 7.18
CA SER A 166 -4.89 -15.95 6.77
C SER A 166 -5.99 -14.92 7.01
N LYS A 167 -5.59 -13.78 7.59
CA LYS A 167 -6.47 -12.63 7.85
C LYS A 167 -5.99 -11.38 7.13
N GLN A 168 -5.12 -11.52 6.13
CA GLN A 168 -4.40 -10.40 5.53
C GLN A 168 -4.15 -10.53 4.02
N TYR A 169 -4.98 -11.29 3.30
CA TYR A 169 -4.84 -11.48 1.85
C TYR A 169 -5.52 -10.38 1.01
N ILE A 170 -6.23 -9.44 1.63
CA ILE A 170 -6.81 -8.26 0.96
C ILE A 170 -6.11 -7.02 1.48
N SER A 171 -5.52 -6.24 0.58
CA SER A 171 -5.10 -4.87 0.88
C SER A 171 -6.07 -3.88 0.23
N PHE A 172 -6.34 -2.75 0.88
CA PHE A 172 -7.16 -1.68 0.32
C PHE A 172 -6.71 -0.30 0.80
N ILE A 173 -7.02 0.73 0.01
CA ILE A 173 -6.70 2.12 0.38
C ILE A 173 -7.72 2.61 1.41
N LYS A 174 -7.26 2.96 2.62
CA LYS A 174 -8.13 3.53 3.66
C LYS A 174 -8.36 5.02 3.38
N GLY A 175 -9.61 5.46 3.43
CA GLY A 175 -9.95 6.87 3.30
C GLY A 175 -9.26 7.72 4.37
N LYS A 176 -8.74 8.90 4.00
CA LYS A 176 -8.20 9.86 4.97
C LYS A 176 -9.35 10.37 5.87
N ASN A 177 -9.13 10.34 7.18
CA ASN A 177 -10.02 10.90 8.22
C ASN A 177 -11.39 10.22 8.39
N GLY A 178 -11.49 8.90 8.18
CA GLY A 178 -12.73 8.16 8.44
C GLY A 178 -13.91 8.61 7.57
N LYS A 179 -13.65 9.20 6.40
CA LYS A 179 -14.70 9.57 5.46
C LYS A 179 -15.36 8.30 4.93
N LYS A 180 -16.70 8.25 5.03
CA LYS A 180 -17.60 7.22 4.47
C LYS A 180 -17.37 6.86 2.99
N VAL A 181 -16.63 7.70 2.26
CA VAL A 181 -16.32 7.48 0.83
C VAL A 181 -15.53 6.19 0.58
N SER A 182 -14.73 5.70 1.53
CA SER A 182 -14.05 4.39 1.38
C SER A 182 -14.83 3.20 1.96
N GLU A 183 -15.90 3.45 2.73
CA GLU A 183 -16.63 2.37 3.42
C GLU A 183 -17.43 1.54 2.42
N TYR A 184 -18.20 2.17 1.53
CA TYR A 184 -18.97 1.43 0.52
C TYR A 184 -18.09 0.57 -0.39
N PHE A 185 -16.86 1.02 -0.68
CA PHE A 185 -15.93 0.25 -1.51
C PHE A 185 -15.37 -0.96 -0.74
N ARG A 186 -15.12 -0.80 0.56
CA ARG A 186 -14.75 -1.93 1.43
C ARG A 186 -15.91 -2.93 1.55
N ASP A 187 -17.13 -2.43 1.70
CA ASP A 187 -18.35 -3.23 1.81
C ASP A 187 -18.65 -3.97 0.49
N PHE A 188 -18.41 -3.33 -0.65
CA PHE A 188 -18.46 -3.92 -1.99
C PHE A 188 -17.53 -5.14 -2.11
N ILE A 189 -16.28 -5.01 -1.66
CA ILE A 189 -15.34 -6.14 -1.63
C ILE A 189 -15.75 -7.17 -0.58
N GLY A 190 -16.55 -6.77 0.42
CA GLY A 190 -16.85 -7.59 1.59
C GLY A 190 -15.62 -7.82 2.45
N CYS A 191 -14.75 -6.81 2.58
CA CYS A 191 -13.50 -6.93 3.35
C CYS A 191 -13.69 -6.48 4.80
N GLN A 192 -13.35 -7.33 5.76
CA GLN A 192 -13.15 -6.94 7.16
C GLN A 192 -11.68 -6.66 7.44
N GLU A 193 -11.40 -5.70 8.32
CA GLU A 193 -10.04 -5.42 8.78
C GLU A 193 -9.51 -6.63 9.57
N GLY A 194 -8.28 -7.03 9.26
CA GLY A 194 -7.60 -8.16 9.87
C GLY A 194 -6.52 -7.71 10.82
N VAL A 195 -5.28 -7.65 10.33
CA VAL A 195 -4.11 -7.28 11.14
C VAL A 195 -3.89 -5.77 11.20
N ASP A 196 -3.36 -5.28 12.33
CA ASP A 196 -2.87 -3.91 12.46
C ASP A 196 -1.44 -3.81 11.90
N GLY A 197 -1.31 -3.57 10.59
CA GLY A 197 -0.01 -3.45 9.93
C GLY A 197 0.96 -2.46 10.62
N PRO A 198 0.52 -1.24 10.98
CA PRO A 198 1.32 -0.34 11.82
C PRO A 198 1.74 -0.94 13.17
N GLY A 199 0.83 -1.64 13.85
CA GLY A 199 1.10 -2.36 15.10
C GLY A 199 2.16 -3.44 14.94
N GLU A 200 1.97 -4.36 14.00
CA GLU A 200 2.92 -5.44 13.72
C GLU A 200 4.29 -4.90 13.29
N THR A 201 4.32 -3.83 12.48
CA THR A 201 5.58 -3.18 12.10
C THR A 201 6.30 -2.61 13.31
N ARG A 202 5.59 -1.98 14.27
CA ARG A 202 6.23 -1.51 15.52
C ARG A 202 6.75 -2.66 16.37
N THR A 203 5.99 -3.75 16.46
CA THR A 203 6.41 -4.95 17.19
C THR A 203 7.64 -5.59 16.56
N LEU A 204 7.71 -5.68 15.23
CA LEU A 204 8.89 -6.13 14.49
C LEU A 204 10.12 -5.28 14.80
N LEU A 205 9.97 -3.96 14.72
CA LEU A 205 11.07 -3.02 14.96
C LEU A 205 11.54 -3.08 16.42
N LYS A 206 10.61 -3.26 17.37
CA LYS A 206 10.95 -3.49 18.77
C LYS A 206 11.73 -4.79 18.96
N ALA A 207 11.24 -5.90 18.38
CA ALA A 207 11.93 -7.18 18.46
C ALA A 207 13.34 -7.12 17.87
N PHE A 208 13.50 -6.34 16.79
CA PHE A 208 14.80 -6.08 16.18
C PHE A 208 15.72 -5.26 17.11
N SER A 209 15.24 -4.18 17.71
CA SER A 209 16.02 -3.42 18.71
C SER A 209 16.46 -4.30 19.89
N ASP A 210 15.54 -5.09 20.45
CA ASP A 210 15.84 -6.01 21.56
C ASP A 210 16.86 -7.10 21.16
N PHE A 211 16.85 -7.53 19.89
CA PHE A 211 17.82 -8.48 19.34
C PHE A 211 19.22 -7.87 19.25
N VAL A 212 19.32 -6.69 18.64
CA VAL A 212 20.58 -5.96 18.50
C VAL A 212 21.19 -5.63 19.87
N GLU A 213 20.37 -5.21 20.83
CA GLU A 213 20.81 -4.97 22.22
C GLU A 213 21.32 -6.25 22.89
N SER A 214 20.64 -7.39 22.67
CA SER A 214 21.06 -8.67 23.28
C SER A 214 22.36 -9.24 22.72
N GLU A 215 22.75 -8.84 21.51
CA GLU A 215 23.98 -9.26 20.85
C GLU A 215 25.18 -8.37 21.23
N ASP A 216 24.97 -7.29 22.00
CA ASP A 216 26.00 -6.32 22.43
C ASP A 216 26.89 -5.86 21.26
N LEU A 217 26.27 -5.55 20.13
CA LEU A 217 26.97 -5.24 18.89
C LEU A 217 27.60 -3.84 18.93
N PRO A 218 28.78 -3.66 18.30
CA PRO A 218 29.31 -2.33 18.03
C PRO A 218 28.31 -1.48 17.24
N GLU A 219 28.31 -0.17 17.48
CA GLU A 219 27.35 0.79 16.88
C GLU A 219 27.27 0.68 15.35
N GLU A 220 28.42 0.53 14.67
CA GLU A 220 28.46 0.38 13.22
C GLU A 220 27.78 -0.91 12.74
N ALA A 221 27.96 -2.04 13.44
CA ALA A 221 27.33 -3.31 13.08
C ALA A 221 25.82 -3.29 13.36
N ALA A 222 25.40 -2.68 14.48
CA ALA A 222 24.00 -2.43 14.79
C ALA A 222 23.33 -1.58 13.70
N ARG A 223 24.03 -0.54 13.23
CA ARG A 223 23.56 0.34 12.16
C ARG A 223 23.43 -0.39 10.82
N GLU A 224 24.40 -1.22 10.46
CA GLU A 224 24.35 -2.01 9.23
C GLU A 224 23.13 -2.95 9.23
N LYS A 225 22.92 -3.72 10.30
CA LYS A 225 21.75 -4.59 10.44
C LYS A 225 20.43 -3.81 10.39
N THR A 226 20.40 -2.61 10.99
CA THR A 226 19.23 -1.73 10.97
C THR A 226 18.91 -1.29 9.54
N GLN A 227 19.95 -0.93 8.77
CA GLN A 227 19.82 -0.54 7.38
C GLN A 227 19.29 -1.71 6.54
N THR A 228 19.81 -2.92 6.74
CA THR A 228 19.34 -4.14 6.06
C THR A 228 17.86 -4.41 6.31
N LEU A 229 17.39 -4.33 7.57
CA LEU A 229 15.97 -4.50 7.88
C LEU A 229 15.11 -3.46 7.13
N VAL A 230 15.50 -2.19 7.21
CA VAL A 230 14.73 -1.10 6.61
C VAL A 230 14.71 -1.21 5.08
N ASP A 231 15.82 -1.60 4.46
CA ASP A 231 15.93 -1.74 3.01
C ASP A 231 15.10 -2.92 2.50
N TYR A 232 15.18 -4.08 3.16
CA TYR A 232 14.33 -5.23 2.83
C TYR A 232 12.84 -4.90 3.03
N ALA A 233 12.45 -4.33 4.17
CA ALA A 233 11.05 -3.96 4.39
C ALA A 233 10.57 -2.92 3.36
N THR A 234 11.44 -1.99 2.96
CA THR A 234 11.14 -1.01 1.92
C THR A 234 11.02 -1.65 0.54
N SER A 235 11.87 -2.62 0.17
CA SER A 235 11.79 -3.33 -1.10
C SER A 235 10.53 -4.17 -1.19
N GLN A 236 10.19 -4.92 -0.13
CA GLN A 236 8.95 -5.69 -0.04
C GLN A 236 7.74 -4.77 -0.23
N THR A 237 7.70 -3.61 0.45
CA THR A 237 6.57 -2.68 0.30
C THR A 237 6.54 -1.95 -1.06
N LYS A 238 7.65 -1.90 -1.80
CA LYS A 238 7.66 -1.42 -3.20
C LYS A 238 7.13 -2.48 -4.16
N ALA A 239 7.51 -3.74 -3.97
CA ALA A 239 6.98 -4.88 -4.71
C ALA A 239 5.51 -5.19 -4.37
N GLY A 240 5.05 -4.71 -3.21
CA GLY A 240 3.72 -5.01 -2.68
C GLY A 240 3.66 -6.38 -2.01
N GLU A 241 4.79 -6.91 -1.58
CA GLU A 241 4.93 -8.19 -0.89
C GLU A 241 5.00 -7.96 0.64
N PRO A 242 4.62 -8.96 1.46
CA PRO A 242 4.83 -8.90 2.90
C PRO A 242 6.32 -9.07 3.25
N VAL A 243 6.70 -8.64 4.45
CA VAL A 243 8.00 -8.96 5.05
C VAL A 243 7.92 -10.35 5.64
N THR A 244 8.76 -11.28 5.19
CA THR A 244 8.85 -12.61 5.78
C THR A 244 9.89 -12.60 6.89
N LEU A 245 9.55 -13.16 8.06
CA LEU A 245 10.49 -13.20 9.20
C LEU A 245 11.70 -14.09 8.92
N GLU A 246 11.53 -15.15 8.13
CA GLU A 246 12.60 -16.08 7.78
C GLU A 246 13.63 -15.44 6.84
N GLU A 247 13.19 -14.80 5.74
CA GLU A 247 14.14 -14.12 4.83
C GLU A 247 14.79 -12.93 5.52
N LEU A 248 14.03 -12.14 6.29
CA LEU A 248 14.59 -11.02 7.04
C LEU A 248 15.67 -11.47 8.03
N SER A 249 15.45 -12.58 8.74
CA SER A 249 16.45 -13.15 9.65
C SER A 249 17.71 -13.57 8.91
N GLY A 250 17.57 -14.19 7.73
CA GLY A 250 18.70 -14.56 6.88
C GLY A 250 19.50 -13.37 6.36
N LEU A 251 18.82 -12.28 6.01
CA LEU A 251 19.46 -11.05 5.53
C LEU A 251 20.16 -10.28 6.67
N ILE A 252 19.61 -10.29 7.88
CA ILE A 252 20.20 -9.61 9.04
C ILE A 252 21.52 -10.27 9.47
N ASP A 253 21.62 -11.60 9.37
CA ASP A 253 22.78 -12.36 9.82
C ASP A 253 23.00 -13.57 8.91
N GLU A 254 23.82 -13.41 7.88
CA GLU A 254 24.10 -14.48 6.90
C GLU A 254 24.83 -15.68 7.53
N ASP A 255 25.63 -15.44 8.58
CA ASP A 255 26.37 -16.49 9.30
C ASP A 255 25.44 -17.30 10.22
N ARG A 256 24.43 -16.64 10.80
CA ARG A 256 23.40 -17.24 11.68
C ARG A 256 22.00 -16.88 11.18
N PRO A 257 21.56 -17.44 10.04
CA PRO A 257 20.36 -16.99 9.33
C PRO A 257 19.06 -17.19 10.12
N ARG A 258 19.07 -18.00 11.18
CA ARG A 258 17.91 -18.24 12.06
C ARG A 258 17.95 -17.45 13.37
N ALA A 259 19.03 -16.75 13.69
CA ALA A 259 19.23 -16.13 15.00
C ALA A 259 18.12 -15.12 15.35
N PHE A 260 17.79 -14.22 14.43
CA PHE A 260 16.73 -13.24 14.64
C PHE A 260 15.34 -13.88 14.66
N TYR A 261 15.08 -14.84 13.77
CA TYR A 261 13.82 -15.59 13.76
C TYR A 261 13.59 -16.33 15.09
N GLU A 262 14.60 -17.03 15.60
CA GLU A 262 14.54 -17.75 16.86
C GLU A 262 14.43 -16.79 18.05
N HIS A 263 15.09 -15.63 18.00
CA HIS A 263 14.89 -14.58 19.00
C HIS A 263 13.42 -14.17 19.11
N ILE A 264 12.76 -13.94 17.97
CA ILE A 264 11.33 -13.59 17.93
C ILE A 264 10.48 -14.72 18.53
N ARG A 265 10.73 -15.98 18.14
CA ARG A 265 9.96 -17.13 18.59
C ARG A 265 10.16 -17.45 20.07
N ASN A 266 11.36 -17.29 20.59
CA ASN A 266 11.68 -17.59 21.99
C ASN A 266 11.13 -16.55 22.97
N LYS A 267 11.06 -15.27 22.56
CA LYS A 267 10.54 -14.18 23.40
C LYS A 267 9.04 -13.92 23.21
N ASP A 268 8.38 -14.67 22.32
CA ASP A 268 6.94 -14.61 22.04
C ASP A 268 6.41 -13.18 21.80
N TYR A 269 6.97 -12.50 20.80
CA TYR A 269 6.46 -11.18 20.39
C TYR A 269 5.06 -11.25 19.74
N GLY A 270 4.47 -12.44 19.57
CA GLY A 270 3.17 -12.61 18.91
C GLY A 270 3.16 -12.23 17.43
N LEU A 271 4.33 -12.19 16.78
CA LEU A 271 4.45 -11.82 15.37
C LEU A 271 4.04 -12.97 14.44
N SER A 272 3.19 -12.63 13.47
CA SER A 272 2.88 -13.46 12.31
C SER A 272 4.17 -13.78 11.51
N PRO A 273 4.26 -14.95 10.85
CA PRO A 273 5.42 -15.28 9.98
C PRO A 273 5.64 -14.27 8.86
N GLU A 274 4.57 -13.62 8.41
CA GLU A 274 4.56 -12.59 7.37
C GLU A 274 3.90 -11.33 7.90
N ILE A 275 4.55 -10.19 7.70
CA ILE A 275 4.14 -8.90 8.24
C ILE A 275 3.87 -7.93 7.09
N PRO A 276 2.67 -7.32 7.03
CA PRO A 276 2.40 -6.26 6.09
C PRO A 276 3.05 -4.95 6.56
N ALA A 277 4.29 -4.72 6.12
CA ALA A 277 5.07 -3.58 6.55
C ALA A 277 4.38 -2.24 6.24
N ASP A 278 4.27 -1.37 7.27
CA ASP A 278 3.72 -0.03 7.12
C ASP A 278 4.82 0.99 6.81
N LYS A 279 4.75 1.59 5.61
CA LYS A 279 5.72 2.60 5.14
C LYS A 279 5.87 3.77 6.11
N ARG A 280 4.79 4.20 6.77
CA ARG A 280 4.85 5.36 7.65
C ARG A 280 5.58 5.01 8.94
N THR A 281 5.26 3.87 9.56
CA THR A 281 5.96 3.35 10.74
C THR A 281 7.44 3.12 10.46
N LEU A 282 7.80 2.48 9.33
CA LEU A 282 9.21 2.29 8.94
C LEU A 282 9.96 3.63 8.80
N ASN A 283 9.33 4.63 8.19
CA ASN A 283 9.94 5.95 8.05
C ASN A 283 10.11 6.67 9.39
N GLN A 284 9.15 6.53 10.30
CA GLN A 284 9.22 7.10 11.65
C GLN A 284 10.32 6.44 12.49
N PHE A 285 10.56 5.15 12.28
CA PHE A 285 11.67 4.44 12.90
C PHE A 285 13.03 4.92 12.38
N ARG A 286 13.16 5.09 11.06
CA ARG A 286 14.41 5.56 10.44
C ARG A 286 14.75 7.00 10.79
N ARG A 287 13.75 7.87 10.94
CA ARG A 287 13.94 9.32 11.00
C ARG A 287 12.99 10.01 11.98
N PHE A 288 13.54 10.96 12.72
CA PHE A 288 12.74 11.98 13.40
C PHE A 288 12.30 13.05 12.41
N THR A 289 11.05 13.51 12.54
CA THR A 289 10.49 14.59 11.71
C THR A 289 9.59 15.49 12.54
N GLY A 290 9.69 16.81 12.36
CA GLY A 290 8.82 17.79 13.00
C GLY A 290 8.57 19.00 12.10
N ARG A 291 7.37 19.56 12.14
CA ARG A 291 7.01 20.80 11.42
C ARG A 291 6.19 21.71 12.32
N ALA A 292 6.58 22.98 12.42
CA ALA A 292 5.87 24.02 13.17
C ALA A 292 6.18 25.38 12.57
N GLU A 293 5.18 26.24 12.32
CA GLU A 293 5.33 27.68 12.00
C GLU A 293 6.58 28.08 11.19
N GLY A 294 6.73 27.55 9.96
CA GLY A 294 7.86 27.89 9.08
C GLY A 294 9.16 27.10 9.34
N LEU A 295 9.21 26.26 10.37
CA LEU A 295 10.28 25.32 10.68
C LEU A 295 9.91 23.90 10.22
N SER A 296 10.85 23.22 9.55
CA SER A 296 10.76 21.81 9.19
C SER A 296 12.08 21.12 9.51
N ILE A 297 12.06 20.16 10.42
CA ILE A 297 13.23 19.39 10.86
C ILE A 297 13.04 17.94 10.43
N SER A 298 14.10 17.34 9.86
CA SER A 298 14.17 15.90 9.65
C SER A 298 15.61 15.40 9.69
N PHE A 299 15.88 14.36 10.49
CA PHE A 299 17.18 13.72 10.60
C PHE A 299 17.04 12.22 10.90
N GLU A 300 18.07 11.44 10.60
CA GLU A 300 18.09 9.99 10.86
C GLU A 300 18.24 9.70 12.35
N ALA A 301 17.59 8.66 12.84
CA ALA A 301 17.55 8.35 14.26
C ALA A 301 18.95 8.18 14.88
N HIS A 302 19.88 7.55 14.16
CA HIS A 302 21.28 7.35 14.59
C HIS A 302 22.06 8.67 14.81
N LEU A 303 21.57 9.81 14.31
CA LEU A 303 22.23 11.10 14.54
C LEU A 303 21.92 11.68 15.94
N LEU A 304 20.90 11.16 16.62
CA LEU A 304 20.56 11.54 17.99
C LEU A 304 21.63 11.01 18.96
N GLY A 305 22.13 11.87 19.84
CA GLY A 305 23.26 11.59 20.74
C GLY A 305 24.64 11.83 20.11
N SER A 306 24.74 11.98 18.78
CA SER A 306 25.99 12.26 18.08
C SER A 306 26.03 13.68 17.50
N LYS A 307 25.45 13.89 16.31
CA LYS A 307 25.35 15.21 15.67
C LYS A 307 24.16 16.03 16.15
N ILE A 308 23.16 15.37 16.72
CA ILE A 308 21.94 15.97 17.23
C ILE A 308 21.85 15.69 18.72
N GLU A 309 21.77 16.73 19.55
CA GLU A 309 21.53 16.59 20.99
C GLU A 309 20.16 17.16 21.31
N TYR A 310 19.36 16.40 22.07
CA TYR A 310 18.07 16.85 22.57
C TYR A 310 18.17 17.05 24.07
N ASP A 311 17.86 18.28 24.50
CA ASP A 311 17.70 18.64 25.91
C ASP A 311 16.19 18.70 26.20
N GLU A 312 15.71 17.69 26.95
CA GLU A 312 14.30 17.55 27.29
C GLU A 312 13.83 18.65 28.25
N GLU A 313 14.64 19.01 29.26
CA GLU A 313 14.27 20.02 30.26
C GLU A 313 14.18 21.42 29.63
N ALA A 314 15.13 21.76 28.74
CA ALA A 314 15.14 23.03 28.03
C ALA A 314 14.27 23.03 26.76
N GLY A 315 13.72 21.88 26.36
CA GLY A 315 12.98 21.72 25.11
C GLY A 315 13.78 22.11 23.86
N THR A 316 15.10 21.90 23.88
CA THR A 316 16.04 22.43 22.87
C THR A 316 16.67 21.30 22.04
N LEU A 317 16.85 21.54 20.74
CA LEU A 317 17.57 20.63 19.84
C LEU A 317 18.85 21.32 19.32
N ILE A 318 20.01 20.77 19.64
CA ILE A 318 21.31 21.26 19.19
C ILE A 318 21.76 20.46 17.98
N ILE A 319 22.10 21.16 16.89
CA ILE A 319 22.57 20.54 15.64
C ILE A 319 24.04 20.89 15.45
N LYS A 320 24.92 19.89 15.53
CA LYS A 320 26.36 20.00 15.29
C LYS A 320 26.69 19.71 13.83
N GLY A 321 27.62 20.48 13.26
CA GLY A 321 28.09 20.28 11.88
C GLY A 321 27.02 20.55 10.82
N LEU A 322 26.46 21.77 10.85
CA LEU A 322 25.42 22.20 9.91
C LEU A 322 25.85 22.00 8.44
N PRO A 323 24.90 21.68 7.52
CA PRO A 323 25.20 21.61 6.09
C PRO A 323 25.83 22.92 5.59
N THR A 324 26.81 22.83 4.71
CA THR A 324 27.56 23.99 4.19
C THR A 324 26.63 25.05 3.59
N GLN A 325 25.64 24.64 2.78
CA GLN A 325 24.67 25.56 2.19
C GLN A 325 23.88 26.36 3.24
N LEU A 326 23.50 25.72 4.37
CA LEU A 326 22.79 26.41 5.45
C LEU A 326 23.72 27.37 6.20
N THR A 327 24.96 26.93 6.44
CA THR A 327 25.98 27.75 7.10
C THR A 327 26.29 29.01 6.29
N ASP A 328 26.41 28.89 4.97
CA ASP A 328 26.65 30.02 4.08
C ASP A 328 25.48 31.01 4.06
N GLN A 329 24.24 30.51 4.01
CA GLN A 329 23.05 31.36 4.09
C GLN A 329 22.98 32.14 5.42
N LEU A 330 23.30 31.49 6.54
CA LEU A 330 23.31 32.13 7.86
C LEU A 330 24.43 33.17 7.98
N LYS A 331 25.60 32.93 7.40
CA LYS A 331 26.72 33.89 7.39
C LYS A 331 26.42 35.12 6.55
N ARG A 332 25.83 34.95 5.36
CA ARG A 332 25.47 36.08 4.46
C ARG A 332 24.44 37.04 5.03
N ARG A 333 23.65 36.63 6.04
CA ARG A 333 22.70 37.50 6.74
C ARG A 333 23.31 38.27 7.91
N LYS A 334 24.57 37.99 8.26
CA LYS A 334 25.31 38.72 9.30
C LYS A 334 26.06 39.94 8.74
N ASP A 335 26.12 40.08 7.43
CA ASP A 335 26.61 41.27 6.70
C ASP A 335 25.42 42.19 6.33
#